data_AF-A0A7X6PMK8-F1
#
_entry.id   AF-A0A7X6PMK8-F1
#
_cell.length_a   1.000
_cell.length_b   1.000
_cell.length_c   1.000
_cell.angle_alpha   90.00
_cell.angle_beta   90.00
_cell.angle_gamma   90.00
#
_symmetry.space_group_name_H-M   'P 1'
#
loop_
_entity.id
_entity.type
_entity.pdbx_description
1 polymer ?
#
loop_
_entity_poly.entity_id
_entity_poly.type
_entity_poly.pdbx_seq_one_letter_code
_entity_poly.pdbx_strand_id
1 'polypeptide(L)'
;TEAVDNHTEIRELGEFMDFCDQYVLGRNGMLVDMRFMPRIVEGEIRILLVGPHPVFVVHKKPAEGEDNFSATLFSGATYTYDKPEVWQELIDMFDEARPVIAENLGGDNIPLIWTADFMLDDAPDGGDTYVLGEINCSCVGFTSELDMGIQELVAEEAIGRVEKKYADA
;
A
#
# COMPACT_ATOMS: atom_id res chain seq x y z
N THR A 1 15.05 -5.68 -0.38
CA THR A 1 14.44 -6.99 -0.67
C THR A 1 13.34 -7.19 0.33
N GLU A 2 12.14 -7.56 -0.10
CA GLU A 2 11.02 -7.87 0.81
C GLU A 2 11.36 -9.07 1.71
N ALA A 3 10.67 -9.19 2.86
CA ALA A 3 10.80 -10.35 3.73
C ALA A 3 10.20 -11.60 3.05
N VAL A 4 10.96 -12.67 2.89
CA VAL A 4 10.58 -13.83 2.05
C VAL A 4 10.35 -15.13 2.83
N ASP A 5 10.75 -15.22 4.10
CA ASP A 5 10.84 -16.49 4.82
C ASP A 5 10.33 -16.46 6.28
N ASN A 6 9.69 -15.37 6.71
CA ASN A 6 9.21 -15.16 8.09
C ASN A 6 10.29 -15.45 9.15
N HIS A 7 11.58 -15.27 8.82
CA HIS A 7 12.68 -15.50 9.73
C HIS A 7 12.73 -14.43 10.84
N THR A 8 12.85 -14.89 12.09
CA THR A 8 13.01 -14.03 13.27
C THR A 8 14.41 -14.16 13.83
N GLU A 9 15.06 -13.03 14.10
CA GLU A 9 16.35 -12.94 14.76
C GLU A 9 16.26 -12.07 16.02
N ILE A 10 16.99 -12.46 17.07
CA ILE A 10 17.15 -11.64 18.28
C ILE A 10 18.56 -11.05 18.27
N ARG A 11 18.67 -9.73 18.33
CA ARG A 11 19.94 -8.98 18.31
C ARG A 11 19.98 -7.92 19.39
N GLU A 12 21.17 -7.58 19.86
CA GLU A 12 21.33 -6.33 20.63
C GLU A 12 21.11 -5.13 19.70
N LEU A 13 20.62 -4.01 20.24
CA LEU A 13 20.33 -2.81 19.45
C LEU A 13 21.57 -2.31 18.69
N GLY A 14 22.75 -2.36 19.30
CA GLY A 14 24.00 -1.97 18.64
C GLY A 14 24.31 -2.83 17.41
N GLU A 15 24.18 -4.15 17.53
CA GLU A 15 24.42 -5.09 16.43
C GLU A 15 23.41 -4.92 15.29
N PHE A 16 22.16 -4.57 15.62
CA PHE A 16 21.14 -4.24 14.61
C PHE A 16 21.49 -2.97 13.85
N MET A 17 21.94 -1.92 14.55
CA MET A 17 22.35 -0.67 13.90
C MET A 17 23.58 -0.88 13.00
N ASP A 18 24.58 -1.62 13.47
CA ASP A 18 25.76 -1.99 12.67
C ASP A 18 25.38 -2.79 11.42
N PHE A 19 24.38 -3.68 11.52
CA PHE A 19 23.83 -4.39 10.37
C PHE A 19 23.13 -3.44 9.38
N CYS A 20 22.42 -2.43 9.88
CA CYS A 20 21.70 -1.47 9.05
C CYS A 20 22.61 -0.47 8.32
N ASP A 21 23.88 -0.30 8.72
CA ASP A 21 24.82 0.63 8.10
C ASP A 21 24.86 0.50 6.57
N GLN A 22 24.79 -0.73 6.05
CA GLN A 22 24.78 -0.99 4.62
C GLN A 22 23.64 -0.31 3.85
N TYR A 23 22.51 -0.04 4.51
CA TYR A 23 21.31 0.56 3.90
C TYR A 23 21.30 2.09 3.99
N VAL A 24 22.09 2.68 4.88
CA VAL A 24 22.21 4.14 5.04
C VAL A 24 23.41 4.73 4.30
N LEU A 25 24.39 3.91 3.93
CA LEU A 25 25.54 4.34 3.15
C LEU A 25 25.16 4.68 1.69
N GLY A 26 25.22 5.95 1.34
CA GLY A 26 24.99 6.44 -0.03
C GLY A 26 24.26 7.78 -0.05
N ARG A 27 24.02 8.34 -1.24
CA ARG A 27 23.36 9.66 -1.35
C ARG A 27 21.89 9.66 -0.94
N ASN A 28 21.23 8.49 -0.92
CA ASN A 28 19.79 8.34 -0.67
C ASN A 28 19.47 7.21 0.32
N GLY A 29 20.45 6.74 1.09
CA GLY A 29 20.21 5.73 2.11
C GLY A 29 19.37 6.32 3.24
N MET A 30 18.22 5.71 3.51
CA MET A 30 17.29 6.15 4.55
C MET A 30 16.80 4.95 5.33
N LEU A 31 16.61 5.13 6.63
CA LEU A 31 15.95 4.16 7.50
C LEU A 31 14.66 4.80 8.00
N VAL A 32 13.56 4.06 7.86
CA VAL A 32 12.27 4.41 8.43
C VAL A 32 12.09 3.52 9.64
N ASP A 33 12.00 4.14 10.82
CA ASP A 33 11.60 3.46 12.04
C ASP A 33 10.09 3.61 12.19
N MET A 34 9.39 2.48 12.29
CA MET A 34 7.96 2.42 12.48
C MET A 34 7.61 1.43 13.58
N ARG A 35 6.56 1.74 14.33
CA ARG A 35 6.01 0.82 15.32
C ARG A 35 5.61 -0.49 14.63
N PHE A 36 5.95 -1.62 15.26
CA PHE A 36 5.43 -2.92 14.86
C PHE A 36 3.92 -2.98 15.07
N MET A 37 3.18 -3.36 14.03
CA MET A 37 1.72 -3.46 14.02
C MET A 37 1.31 -4.92 14.27
N PRO A 38 0.84 -5.30 15.48
CA PRO A 38 0.62 -6.70 15.82
C PRO A 38 -0.45 -7.39 14.97
N ARG A 39 -1.43 -6.62 14.49
CA ARG A 39 -2.52 -7.10 13.63
C ARG A 39 -2.08 -7.32 12.18
N ILE A 40 -0.78 -7.18 11.84
CA ILE A 40 -0.26 -7.54 10.51
C ILE A 40 -0.54 -9.00 10.14
N VAL A 41 -0.69 -9.88 11.13
CA VAL A 41 -1.11 -11.28 10.94
C VAL A 41 -2.51 -11.42 10.33
N GLU A 42 -3.36 -10.39 10.45
CA GLU A 42 -4.66 -10.32 9.79
C GLU A 42 -4.55 -9.95 8.31
N GLY A 43 -3.42 -9.37 7.91
CA GLY A 43 -3.06 -9.09 6.53
C GLY A 43 -2.95 -7.61 6.17
N GLU A 44 -2.27 -7.36 5.05
CA GLU A 44 -2.16 -6.05 4.43
C GLU A 44 -3.34 -5.84 3.47
N ILE A 45 -3.95 -4.67 3.54
CA ILE A 45 -5.11 -4.29 2.71
C ILE A 45 -4.63 -3.22 1.72
N ARG A 46 -4.54 -3.59 0.45
CA ARG A 46 -4.08 -2.71 -0.63
C ARG A 46 -5.26 -2.16 -1.40
N ILE A 47 -5.41 -0.84 -1.43
CA ILE A 47 -6.30 -0.17 -2.37
C ILE A 47 -5.52 0.05 -3.68
N LEU A 48 -6.03 -0.47 -4.78
CA LEU A 48 -5.52 -0.16 -6.12
C LEU A 48 -6.34 0.99 -6.70
N LEU A 49 -5.66 2.06 -7.13
CA LEU A 49 -6.28 3.26 -7.69
C LEU A 49 -5.85 3.51 -9.14
N VAL A 50 -6.81 4.02 -9.92
CA VAL A 50 -6.58 4.65 -11.22
C VAL A 50 -6.98 6.11 -11.11
N GLY A 51 -6.00 7.01 -11.19
CA GLY A 51 -6.21 8.40 -10.79
C GLY A 51 -6.80 8.48 -9.38
N PRO A 52 -7.89 9.24 -9.15
CA PRO A 52 -8.55 9.33 -7.85
C PRO A 52 -9.48 8.14 -7.55
N HIS A 53 -9.67 7.20 -8.47
CA HIS A 53 -10.71 6.17 -8.38
C HIS A 53 -10.16 4.88 -7.77
N PRO A 54 -10.67 4.44 -6.59
CA PRO A 54 -10.43 3.09 -6.10
C PRO A 54 -11.06 2.08 -7.05
N VAL A 55 -10.29 1.11 -7.50
CA VAL A 55 -10.75 0.08 -8.46
C VAL A 55 -10.94 -1.26 -7.76
N PHE A 56 -9.95 -1.70 -6.97
CA PHE A 56 -10.01 -2.94 -6.21
C PHE A 56 -9.37 -2.77 -4.84
N VAL A 57 -9.79 -3.63 -3.92
CA VAL A 57 -9.10 -3.85 -2.65
C VAL A 57 -8.53 -5.26 -2.66
N VAL A 58 -7.21 -5.37 -2.50
CA VAL A 58 -6.50 -6.64 -2.41
C VAL A 58 -6.14 -6.88 -0.96
N HIS A 59 -6.73 -7.91 -0.34
CA HIS A 59 -6.37 -8.31 1.01
C HIS A 59 -5.36 -9.45 0.94
N LYS A 60 -4.14 -9.18 1.39
CA LYS A 60 -3.01 -10.11 1.38
C LYS A 60 -2.79 -10.63 2.79
N LYS A 61 -3.34 -11.80 3.07
CA LYS A 61 -3.23 -12.43 4.38
C LYS A 61 -2.00 -13.35 4.43
N PRO A 62 -1.04 -13.13 5.36
CA PRO A 62 0.09 -14.03 5.58
C PRO A 62 -0.38 -15.47 5.84
N ALA A 63 0.52 -16.43 5.62
CA ALA A 63 0.26 -17.82 5.99
C ALA A 63 0.01 -17.95 7.52
N GLU A 64 -0.81 -18.92 7.94
CA GLU A 64 -1.09 -19.12 9.37
C GLU A 64 0.19 -19.39 10.19
N GLY A 65 0.35 -18.67 11.31
CA GLY A 65 1.48 -18.77 12.24
C GLY A 65 1.57 -17.51 13.10
N GLU A 66 1.93 -17.64 14.38
CA GLU A 66 1.90 -16.52 15.35
C GLU A 66 2.81 -15.35 14.93
N ASP A 67 3.92 -15.61 14.24
CA ASP A 67 4.92 -14.60 13.85
C ASP A 67 4.96 -14.31 12.34
N ASN A 68 4.01 -14.84 11.56
CA ASN A 68 4.03 -14.66 10.11
C ASN A 68 3.52 -13.26 9.72
N PHE A 69 4.39 -12.45 9.12
CA PHE A 69 4.05 -11.09 8.67
C PHE A 69 4.26 -10.90 7.16
N SER A 70 5.00 -11.78 6.48
CA SER A 70 5.24 -11.63 5.04
C SER A 70 3.96 -11.89 4.26
N ALA A 71 3.47 -10.85 3.60
CA ALA A 71 2.28 -10.86 2.76
C ALA A 71 2.58 -11.28 1.29
N THR A 72 3.75 -11.87 1.01
CA THR A 72 4.12 -12.27 -0.36
C THR A 72 3.52 -13.64 -0.74
N LEU A 73 3.20 -13.85 -2.01
CA LEU A 73 2.77 -15.20 -2.47
C LEU A 73 3.86 -16.26 -2.24
N PHE A 74 5.15 -15.85 -2.25
CA PHE A 74 6.28 -16.75 -2.01
C PHE A 74 6.36 -17.24 -0.56
N SER A 75 5.87 -16.47 0.40
CA SER A 75 5.76 -16.85 1.81
C SER A 75 4.46 -17.62 2.13
N GLY A 76 3.64 -17.92 1.11
CA GLY A 76 2.39 -18.66 1.27
C GLY A 76 1.17 -17.80 1.61
N ALA A 77 1.23 -16.48 1.39
CA ALA A 77 0.11 -15.60 1.62
C ALA A 77 -1.07 -15.91 0.68
N THR A 78 -2.30 -15.69 1.16
CA THR A 78 -3.54 -15.83 0.39
C THR A 78 -4.07 -14.45 0.03
N TYR A 79 -4.44 -14.26 -1.25
CA TYR A 79 -4.91 -12.97 -1.76
C TYR A 79 -6.40 -13.07 -2.10
N THR A 80 -7.19 -12.14 -1.60
CA THR A 80 -8.56 -11.90 -2.08
C THR A 80 -8.63 -10.57 -2.81
N TYR A 81 -9.53 -10.50 -3.78
CA TYR A 81 -9.77 -9.33 -4.61
C TYR A 81 -11.22 -8.93 -4.44
N ASP A 82 -11.43 -7.87 -3.69
CA ASP A 82 -12.74 -7.34 -3.35
C ASP A 82 -13.00 -6.03 -4.09
N LYS A 83 -14.27 -5.72 -4.25
CA LYS A 83 -14.66 -4.40 -4.71
C LYS A 83 -14.56 -3.39 -3.55
N PRO A 84 -14.31 -2.09 -3.84
CA PRO A 84 -14.19 -1.06 -2.81
C PRO A 84 -15.37 -0.99 -1.84
N GLU A 85 -16.60 -1.30 -2.30
CA GLU A 85 -17.81 -1.21 -1.45
C GLU A 85 -17.82 -2.23 -0.30
N VAL A 86 -17.03 -3.31 -0.40
CA VAL A 86 -16.85 -4.27 0.70
C VAL A 86 -16.04 -3.66 1.85
N TRP A 87 -15.19 -2.68 1.53
CA TRP A 87 -14.27 -2.01 2.45
C TRP A 87 -14.60 -0.52 2.61
N GLN A 88 -15.89 -0.17 2.57
CA GLN A 88 -16.34 1.22 2.49
C GLN A 88 -15.76 2.13 3.58
N GLU A 89 -15.66 1.64 4.82
CA GLU A 89 -15.10 2.43 5.93
C GLU A 89 -13.63 2.82 5.68
N LEU A 90 -12.82 1.91 5.14
CA LEU A 90 -11.44 2.19 4.72
C LEU A 90 -11.42 3.19 3.56
N ILE A 91 -12.30 3.01 2.57
CA ILE A 91 -12.36 3.91 1.40
C ILE A 91 -12.73 5.34 1.81
N ASP A 92 -13.72 5.49 2.69
CA ASP A 92 -14.18 6.79 3.19
C ASP A 92 -13.09 7.46 4.03
N MET A 93 -12.46 6.72 4.96
CA MET A 93 -11.34 7.22 5.75
C MET A 93 -10.18 7.69 4.85
N PHE A 94 -9.85 6.91 3.82
CA PHE A 94 -8.78 7.29 2.91
C PHE A 94 -9.15 8.51 2.08
N ASP A 95 -10.38 8.61 1.58
CA ASP A 95 -10.87 9.80 0.86
C ASP A 95 -10.74 11.08 1.70
N GLU A 96 -11.14 11.02 2.98
CA GLU A 96 -10.98 12.14 3.91
C GLU A 96 -9.50 12.54 4.10
N ALA A 97 -8.57 11.58 4.06
CA ALA A 97 -7.13 11.83 4.20
C ALA A 97 -6.46 12.32 2.90
N ARG A 98 -7.01 12.02 1.72
CA ARG A 98 -6.39 12.33 0.41
C ARG A 98 -6.04 13.81 0.23
N PRO A 99 -6.89 14.80 0.59
CA PRO A 99 -6.53 16.21 0.44
C PRO A 99 -5.25 16.60 1.21
N VAL A 100 -5.08 16.06 2.42
CA VAL A 100 -3.90 16.32 3.25
C VAL A 100 -2.66 15.66 2.63
N ILE A 101 -2.79 14.44 2.12
CA ILE A 101 -1.70 13.75 1.41
C ILE A 101 -1.30 14.55 0.16
N ALA A 102 -2.26 14.97 -0.65
CA ALA A 102 -2.01 15.76 -1.87
C ALA A 102 -1.32 17.09 -1.55
N GLU A 103 -1.77 17.82 -0.52
CA GLU A 103 -1.11 19.06 -0.09
C GLU A 103 0.37 18.84 0.27
N ASN A 104 0.66 17.79 1.05
CA ASN A 104 2.02 17.45 1.47
C ASN A 104 2.92 17.00 0.30
N LEU A 105 2.34 16.43 -0.76
CA LEU A 105 3.07 16.00 -1.96
C LEU A 105 3.19 17.12 -3.03
N GLY A 106 2.76 18.34 -2.72
CA GLY A 106 2.90 19.50 -3.61
C GLY A 106 1.70 19.73 -4.55
N GLY A 107 0.53 19.21 -4.20
CA GLY A 107 -0.73 19.41 -4.90
C GLY A 107 -1.33 18.13 -5.47
N ASP A 108 -2.42 18.29 -6.23
CA ASP A 108 -3.27 17.18 -6.69
C ASP A 108 -2.75 16.47 -7.95
N ASN A 109 -1.43 16.26 -8.05
CA ASN A 109 -0.84 15.54 -9.16
C ASN A 109 -0.83 14.02 -8.89
N ILE A 110 -2.03 13.45 -8.80
CA ILE A 110 -2.23 12.03 -8.50
C ILE A 110 -1.61 11.17 -9.61
N PRO A 111 -0.91 10.07 -9.30
CA PRO A 111 -0.42 9.13 -10.31
C PRO A 111 -1.54 8.55 -11.18
N LEU A 112 -1.20 8.05 -12.37
CA LEU A 112 -2.17 7.38 -13.24
C LEU A 112 -2.64 6.05 -12.63
N ILE A 113 -1.70 5.25 -12.13
CA ILE A 113 -1.94 4.00 -11.43
C ILE A 113 -1.06 4.01 -10.18
N TRP A 114 -1.65 3.70 -9.04
CA TRP A 114 -0.96 3.68 -7.76
C TRP A 114 -1.70 2.84 -6.74
N THR A 115 -1.04 2.55 -5.61
CA THR A 115 -1.64 1.82 -4.50
C THR A 115 -1.42 2.53 -3.18
N ALA A 116 -2.33 2.27 -2.24
CA ALA A 116 -2.18 2.63 -0.84
C ALA A 116 -2.39 1.37 0.00
N ASP A 117 -1.39 1.03 0.81
CA ASP A 117 -1.33 -0.24 1.53
C ASP A 117 -1.52 0.01 3.02
N PHE A 118 -2.48 -0.68 3.62
CA PHE A 118 -2.93 -0.47 4.98
C PHE A 118 -2.76 -1.72 5.85
N MET A 119 -2.63 -1.49 7.15
CA MET A 119 -2.70 -2.51 8.18
C MET A 119 -3.83 -2.16 9.14
N LEU A 120 -4.47 -3.17 9.74
CA LEU A 120 -5.41 -2.96 10.83
C LEU A 120 -4.68 -2.57 12.12
N ASP A 121 -5.33 -1.77 12.95
CA ASP A 121 -4.95 -1.48 14.33
C ASP A 121 -6.20 -1.29 15.19
N ASP A 122 -6.03 -1.24 16.50
CA ASP A 122 -7.13 -1.01 17.43
C ASP A 122 -7.32 0.50 17.68
N ALA A 123 -8.52 1.00 17.38
CA ALA A 123 -8.92 2.35 17.72
C ALA A 123 -9.02 2.53 19.26
N PRO A 124 -8.91 3.77 19.79
CA PRO A 124 -8.97 4.00 21.24
C PRO A 124 -10.25 3.52 21.94
N ASP A 125 -11.35 3.36 21.18
CA ASP A 125 -12.64 2.85 21.65
C ASP A 125 -12.77 1.32 21.52
N GLY A 126 -11.74 0.65 21.02
CA GLY A 126 -11.70 -0.80 20.78
C GLY A 126 -12.31 -1.24 19.45
N GLY A 127 -12.66 -0.30 18.56
CA GLY A 127 -13.02 -0.61 17.17
C GLY A 127 -11.80 -0.82 16.27
N ASP A 128 -12.06 -1.13 15.00
CA ASP A 128 -10.99 -1.21 13.98
C ASP A 128 -10.58 0.19 13.53
N THR A 129 -9.28 0.37 13.28
CA THR A 129 -8.76 1.49 12.50
C THR A 129 -7.72 1.00 11.50
N TYR A 130 -7.34 1.86 10.56
CA TYR A 130 -6.42 1.52 9.49
C TYR A 130 -5.21 2.45 9.52
N VAL A 131 -4.03 1.86 9.43
CA VAL A 131 -2.76 2.59 9.39
C VAL A 131 -2.18 2.44 7.99
N LEU A 132 -1.96 3.57 7.31
CA LEU A 132 -1.28 3.61 6.02
C LEU A 132 0.20 3.27 6.22
N GLY A 133 0.65 2.16 5.62
CA GLY A 133 2.04 1.73 5.64
C GLY A 133 2.85 2.29 4.48
N GLU A 134 2.33 2.15 3.26
CA GLU A 134 3.05 2.53 2.04
C GLU A 134 2.11 3.07 0.96
N ILE A 135 2.64 3.98 0.12
CA ILE A 135 2.06 4.36 -1.16
C ILE A 135 3.04 4.00 -2.27
N ASN A 136 2.58 3.27 -3.28
CA ASN A 136 3.39 2.89 -4.44
C ASN A 136 2.82 3.50 -5.72
N CYS A 137 3.66 4.17 -6.50
CA CYS A 137 3.29 4.74 -7.81
C CYS A 137 4.22 4.30 -8.96
N SER A 138 5.32 3.60 -8.64
CA SER A 138 6.26 3.08 -9.62
C SER A 138 5.99 1.61 -9.92
N CYS A 139 5.88 1.26 -11.20
CA CYS A 139 5.78 -0.14 -11.67
C CYS A 139 4.64 -0.95 -11.03
N VAL A 140 3.50 -0.31 -10.74
CA VAL A 140 2.31 -0.99 -10.21
C VAL A 140 1.77 -1.97 -11.25
N GLY A 141 1.76 -3.25 -10.91
CA GLY A 141 1.17 -4.30 -11.73
C GLY A 141 -0.36 -4.29 -11.62
N PHE A 142 -1.04 -4.38 -12.77
CA PHE A 142 -2.51 -4.42 -12.86
C PHE A 142 -3.00 -5.47 -13.89
N THR A 143 -2.11 -6.39 -14.29
CA THR A 143 -2.37 -7.36 -15.36
C THR A 143 -3.20 -8.56 -14.90
N SER A 144 -3.29 -8.82 -13.59
CA SER A 144 -4.14 -9.89 -13.03
C SER A 144 -5.62 -9.49 -13.00
N GLU A 145 -5.92 -8.22 -13.24
CA GLU A 145 -7.22 -7.60 -13.03
C GLU A 145 -7.92 -7.20 -14.33
N LEU A 146 -7.36 -7.59 -15.49
CA LEU A 146 -7.86 -7.18 -16.81
C LEU A 146 -9.32 -7.65 -17.07
N ASP A 147 -9.68 -8.83 -16.59
CA ASP A 147 -11.05 -9.35 -16.74
C ASP A 147 -12.09 -8.53 -15.94
N MET A 148 -11.63 -7.63 -15.08
CA MET A 148 -12.45 -6.80 -14.20
C MET A 148 -12.57 -5.34 -14.68
N GLY A 149 -12.02 -4.98 -15.84
CA GLY A 149 -12.27 -3.70 -16.52
C GLY A 149 -11.33 -2.55 -16.15
N ILE A 150 -10.19 -2.85 -15.51
CA ILE A 150 -9.21 -1.84 -15.12
C ILE A 150 -8.56 -1.15 -16.33
N GLN A 151 -8.39 -1.88 -17.44
CA GLN A 151 -7.76 -1.37 -18.65
C GLN A 151 -8.56 -0.24 -19.28
N GLU A 152 -9.89 -0.30 -19.23
CA GLU A 152 -10.76 0.76 -19.73
C GLU A 152 -10.61 2.01 -18.84
N LEU A 153 -10.63 1.84 -17.51
CA LEU A 153 -10.45 2.96 -16.58
C LEU A 153 -9.09 3.64 -16.75
N VAL A 154 -8.01 2.85 -16.90
CA VAL A 154 -6.67 3.37 -17.15
C VAL A 154 -6.63 4.15 -18.48
N ALA A 155 -7.25 3.61 -19.53
CA ALA A 155 -7.30 4.27 -20.82
C ALA A 155 -8.10 5.58 -20.75
N GLU A 156 -9.27 5.58 -20.12
CA GLU A 156 -10.13 6.75 -19.93
C GLU A 156 -9.40 7.85 -19.15
N GLU A 157 -8.79 7.51 -18.02
CA GLU A 157 -8.03 8.47 -17.20
C GLU A 157 -6.82 9.04 -17.96
N ALA A 158 -6.09 8.20 -18.69
CA ALA A 158 -4.96 8.65 -19.50
C ALA A 158 -5.38 9.61 -20.62
N ILE A 159 -6.46 9.27 -21.35
CA ILE A 159 -7.02 10.12 -22.41
C ILE A 159 -7.51 11.44 -21.82
N GLY A 160 -8.30 11.39 -20.74
CA GLY A 160 -8.84 12.57 -20.08
C GLY A 160 -7.76 13.55 -19.60
N ARG A 161 -6.63 13.04 -19.07
CA ARG A 161 -5.48 13.88 -18.72
C ARG A 161 -4.83 14.55 -19.92
N VAL A 162 -4.70 13.83 -21.04
CA VAL A 162 -4.15 14.39 -22.29
C VAL A 162 -5.09 15.46 -22.84
N GLU A 163 -6.38 15.16 -22.96
CA GLU A 163 -7.38 16.11 -23.47
C GLU A 163 -7.44 17.38 -22.61
N LYS A 164 -7.49 17.25 -21.28
CA LYS A 164 -7.48 18.40 -20.36
C LYS A 164 -6.24 19.26 -20.53
N LYS A 165 -5.07 18.66 -20.75
CA LYS A 165 -3.80 19.38 -20.96
C LYS A 165 -3.81 20.20 -22.26
N TYR A 166 -4.52 19.75 -23.29
CA TYR A 166 -4.57 20.40 -24.61
C TYR A 166 -5.87 21.13 -24.90
N ALA A 167 -6.83 21.18 -23.97
CA ALA A 167 -8.11 21.86 -24.14
C ALA A 167 -7.98 23.38 -24.29
N ASP A 168 -6.89 23.97 -23.76
CA ASP A 168 -6.61 25.41 -23.78
C ASP A 168 -5.43 25.80 -24.71
N ALA A 169 -4.97 24.87 -25.56
CA ALA A 169 -3.89 25.08 -26.54
C ALA A 169 -4.43 25.44 -27.93
#